data_AF-A0A0Q4GGK8-F1
#
_entry.id   AF-A0A0Q4GGK8-F1
#
_cell.length_a   1.000
_cell.length_b   1.000
_cell.length_c   1.000
_cell.angle_alpha   90.00
_cell.angle_beta   90.00
_cell.angle_gamma   90.00
#
_symmetry.space_group_name_H-M   'P 1'
#
loop_
_entity.id
_entity.type
_entity.pdbx_description
1 polymer ?
#
loop_
_entity_poly.entity_id
_entity_poly.type
_entity_poly.pdbx_seq_one_letter_code
_entity_poly.pdbx_strand_id
1 'polypeptide(L)'
;MRESYALISRSPTRYSDAFYYRLLLDHPFARALFPDDMAHQIAVFSKSIDALVENVVDLGRLHPELSALALRHVQYGVKPYHYAVIGAVLIDTFADILADCFTPATREAWEAVYAETAGVMIADAYPAAAGLFDPGS
;
A
#
# COMPACT_ATOMS: atom_id res chain seq x y z
N MET A 1 -12.43 7.61 4.69
CA MET A 1 -11.05 7.14 5.00
C MET A 1 -10.94 6.58 6.43
N ARG A 2 -10.78 7.36 7.51
CA ARG A 2 -10.68 6.80 8.89
C ARG A 2 -11.92 5.99 9.33
N GLU A 3 -13.13 6.49 9.08
CA GLU A 3 -14.39 5.80 9.43
C GLU A 3 -14.57 4.49 8.65
N SER A 4 -14.35 4.53 7.34
CA SER A 4 -14.30 3.34 6.48
C SER A 4 -13.21 2.35 6.91
N TYR A 5 -12.07 2.83 7.42
CA TYR A 5 -11.03 1.94 7.93
C TYR A 5 -11.48 1.19 9.19
N ALA A 6 -12.21 1.85 10.08
CA ALA A 6 -12.79 1.24 11.29
C ALA A 6 -13.82 0.14 11.00
N LEU A 7 -14.23 -0.06 9.75
CA LEU A 7 -15.01 -1.24 9.33
C LEU A 7 -14.10 -2.43 8.98
N ILE A 8 -12.98 -2.21 8.28
CA ILE A 8 -12.07 -3.30 7.84
C ILE A 8 -11.04 -3.70 8.90
N SER A 9 -10.57 -2.78 9.74
CA SER A 9 -9.60 -3.04 10.81
C SER A 9 -10.13 -3.95 11.93
N ARG A 10 -11.44 -4.24 11.93
CA ARG A 10 -12.09 -5.24 12.79
C ARG A 10 -11.78 -6.68 12.37
N SER A 11 -11.12 -6.90 11.23
CA SER A 11 -10.66 -8.21 10.76
C SER A 11 -9.39 -8.05 9.90
N PRO A 12 -8.24 -7.67 10.50
CA PRO A 12 -7.06 -7.23 9.76
C PRO A 12 -6.47 -8.34 8.88
N THR A 13 -6.45 -9.58 9.40
CA THR A 13 -6.08 -10.78 8.64
C THR A 13 -6.94 -10.91 7.38
N ARG A 14 -8.26 -10.73 7.47
CA ARG A 14 -9.20 -10.96 6.36
C ARG A 14 -8.99 -10.00 5.19
N TYR A 15 -8.66 -8.72 5.43
CA TYR A 15 -8.37 -7.81 4.31
C TYR A 15 -6.96 -8.04 3.73
N SER A 16 -6.00 -8.45 4.57
CA SER A 16 -4.67 -8.86 4.12
C SER A 16 -4.72 -10.13 3.26
N ASP A 17 -5.51 -11.13 3.66
CA ASP A 17 -5.75 -12.36 2.91
C ASP A 17 -6.40 -12.07 1.56
N ALA A 18 -7.43 -11.22 1.53
CA ALA A 18 -8.09 -10.80 0.30
C ALA A 18 -7.14 -10.04 -0.64
N PHE A 19 -6.33 -9.12 -0.10
CA PHE A 19 -5.31 -8.38 -0.85
C PHE A 19 -4.27 -9.33 -1.47
N TYR A 20 -3.70 -10.25 -0.68
CA TYR A 20 -2.70 -11.19 -1.20
C TYR A 20 -3.29 -12.22 -2.16
N TYR A 21 -4.51 -12.68 -1.93
CA TYR A 21 -5.23 -13.53 -2.88
C TYR A 21 -5.40 -12.82 -4.23
N ARG A 22 -5.90 -11.57 -4.23
CA ARG A 22 -6.14 -10.81 -5.46
C ARG A 22 -4.84 -10.41 -6.15
N LEU A 23 -3.82 -9.96 -5.41
CA LEU A 23 -2.50 -9.63 -5.95
C LEU A 23 -1.86 -10.82 -6.68
N LEU A 24 -1.95 -12.02 -6.13
CA LEU A 24 -1.34 -13.22 -6.71
C LEU A 24 -2.19 -13.86 -7.82
N LEU A 25 -3.50 -13.56 -7.87
CA LEU A 25 -4.40 -13.93 -8.96
C LEU A 25 -4.19 -13.02 -10.19
N ASP A 26 -4.24 -11.71 -9.99
CA ASP A 26 -4.17 -10.70 -11.06
C ASP A 26 -2.71 -10.49 -11.53
N HIS A 27 -1.73 -10.66 -10.64
CA HIS A 27 -0.30 -10.44 -10.91
C HIS A 27 0.60 -11.58 -10.39
N PRO A 28 0.53 -12.81 -10.95
CA PRO A 28 1.27 -13.98 -10.44
C PRO A 28 2.80 -13.79 -10.32
N PHE A 29 3.40 -12.90 -11.12
CA PHE A 29 4.83 -12.57 -11.02
C PHE A 29 5.22 -11.97 -9.66
N ALA A 30 4.28 -11.30 -8.97
CA ALA A 30 4.51 -10.71 -7.66
C ALA A 30 4.83 -11.77 -6.58
N ARG A 31 4.51 -13.05 -6.81
CA ARG A 31 4.78 -14.14 -5.86
C ARG A 31 6.26 -14.25 -5.49
N ALA A 32 7.17 -13.92 -6.40
CA ALA A 32 8.62 -13.95 -6.20
C ALA A 32 9.15 -12.84 -5.28
N LEU A 33 8.32 -11.86 -4.89
CA LEU A 33 8.67 -10.77 -3.98
C LEU A 33 8.37 -11.11 -2.51
N PHE A 34 7.77 -12.28 -2.23
CA PHE A 34 7.24 -12.66 -0.93
C PHE A 34 7.80 -14.03 -0.46
N PRO A 35 7.93 -14.25 0.86
CA PRO A 35 8.35 -15.54 1.42
C PRO A 35 7.32 -16.66 1.14
N ASP A 36 7.71 -17.91 1.40
CA ASP A 36 6.79 -19.05 1.30
C ASP A 36 5.79 -19.13 2.46
N ASP A 37 6.21 -18.74 3.67
CA ASP A 37 5.29 -18.51 4.78
C ASP A 37 4.71 -17.08 4.72
N MET A 38 3.49 -16.99 4.19
CA MET A 38 2.75 -15.73 4.11
C MET A 38 2.18 -15.27 5.45
N ALA A 39 2.10 -16.10 6.50
CA ALA A 39 1.40 -15.73 7.74
C ALA A 39 2.06 -14.53 8.44
N HIS A 40 3.40 -14.46 8.44
CA HIS A 40 4.12 -13.28 8.91
C HIS A 40 3.85 -12.06 8.02
N GLN A 41 3.88 -12.23 6.70
CA GLN A 41 3.69 -11.16 5.72
C GLN A 41 2.29 -10.53 5.80
N ILE A 42 1.25 -11.36 5.96
CA ILE A 42 -0.15 -10.98 6.21
C ILE A 42 -0.26 -10.12 7.47
N ALA A 43 0.38 -10.52 8.57
CA ALA A 43 0.34 -9.81 9.85
C ALA A 43 1.25 -8.56 9.93
N VAL A 44 2.24 -8.44 9.05
CA VAL A 44 3.04 -7.20 8.87
C VAL A 44 2.29 -6.21 7.98
N PHE A 45 1.69 -6.69 6.89
CA PHE A 45 0.95 -5.85 5.94
C PHE A 45 -0.18 -5.09 6.61
N SER A 46 -1.01 -5.76 7.42
CA SER A 46 -2.10 -5.06 8.12
C SER A 46 -1.57 -3.93 8.99
N LYS A 47 -0.52 -4.18 9.77
CA LYS A 47 0.10 -3.20 10.68
C LYS A 47 0.67 -1.98 9.96
N SER A 48 1.18 -2.17 8.73
CA SER A 48 1.63 -1.05 7.90
C SER A 48 0.45 -0.18 7.45
N ILE A 49 -0.71 -0.77 7.13
CA ILE A 49 -1.94 -0.02 6.83
C ILE A 49 -2.55 0.60 8.10
N ASP A 50 -2.51 -0.08 9.25
CA ASP A 50 -2.93 0.47 10.56
C ASP A 50 -2.16 1.76 10.86
N ALA A 51 -0.82 1.70 10.86
CA ALA A 51 0.05 2.84 11.12
C ALA A 51 -0.14 3.99 10.10
N LEU A 52 -0.39 3.66 8.82
CA LEU A 52 -0.67 4.62 7.77
C LEU A 52 -1.98 5.41 8.06
N VAL A 53 -3.05 4.72 8.44
CA VAL A 53 -4.34 5.36 8.76
C VAL A 53 -4.27 6.13 10.08
N GLU A 54 -3.51 5.64 11.07
CA GLU A 54 -3.27 6.37 12.32
C GLU A 54 -2.61 7.73 12.07
N ASN A 55 -1.60 7.78 11.18
CA ASN A 55 -0.78 8.97 10.92
C ASN A 55 -1.20 9.78 9.68
N VAL A 56 -2.32 9.46 9.02
CA VAL A 56 -2.77 10.08 7.74
C VAL A 56 -2.97 11.61 7.73
N VAL A 57 -2.85 12.28 8.87
CA VAL A 57 -2.92 13.76 8.99
C VAL A 57 -1.52 14.40 8.94
N ASP A 58 -0.46 13.61 9.14
CA ASP A 58 0.95 14.04 9.21
C ASP A 58 1.85 12.86 8.80
N LEU A 59 1.79 12.48 7.51
CA LEU A 59 2.61 11.38 6.96
C LEU A 59 4.11 11.70 7.00
N GLY A 60 4.49 12.98 7.12
CA GLY A 60 5.87 13.41 7.38
C GLY A 60 6.49 12.78 8.63
N ARG A 61 5.69 12.44 9.65
CA ARG A 61 6.14 11.67 10.82
C ARG A 61 6.64 10.27 10.47
N LEU A 62 6.01 9.63 9.49
CA LEU A 62 6.38 8.29 9.04
C LEU A 62 7.60 8.30 8.11
N HIS A 63 8.08 9.45 7.64
CA HIS A 63 9.16 9.54 6.65
C HIS A 63 10.41 8.70 7.00
N PRO A 64 10.94 8.67 8.25
CA PRO A 64 12.09 7.82 8.58
C PRO A 64 11.78 6.32 8.48
N GLU A 65 10.56 5.92 8.79
CA GLU A 65 10.10 4.53 8.73
C GLU A 65 9.80 4.10 7.30
N LEU A 66 9.16 4.96 6.50
CA LEU A 66 8.91 4.78 5.08
C LEU A 66 10.22 4.70 4.28
N SER A 67 11.18 5.56 4.59
CA SER A 67 12.54 5.52 4.02
C SER A 67 13.21 4.17 4.28
N ALA A 68 13.25 3.74 5.54
CA ALA A 68 13.80 2.44 5.93
C ALA A 68 13.03 1.25 5.31
N LEU A 69 11.70 1.38 5.14
CA LEU A 69 10.85 0.39 4.49
C LEU A 69 11.12 0.31 2.98
N ALA A 70 11.34 1.44 2.32
CA ALA A 70 11.64 1.53 0.89
C ALA A 70 12.98 0.85 0.55
N LEU A 71 14.02 1.09 1.37
CA LEU A 71 15.31 0.40 1.24
C LEU A 71 15.17 -1.12 1.40
N ARG A 72 14.27 -1.60 2.26
CA ARG A 72 13.93 -3.05 2.34
C ARG A 72 13.18 -3.54 1.10
N HIS A 73 12.25 -2.75 0.54
CA HIS A 73 11.57 -3.10 -0.71
C HIS A 73 12.56 -3.28 -1.88
N VAL A 74 13.60 -2.44 -1.99
CA VAL A 74 14.69 -2.64 -2.97
C VAL A 74 15.37 -4.00 -2.80
N GLN A 75 15.67 -4.40 -1.55
CA GLN A 75 16.30 -5.69 -1.23
C GLN A 75 15.38 -6.88 -1.54
N TYR A 76 14.06 -6.73 -1.40
CA TYR A 76 13.06 -7.72 -1.82
C TYR A 76 12.83 -7.77 -3.35
N GLY A 77 13.63 -7.05 -4.14
CA GLY A 77 13.54 -7.05 -5.59
C GLY A 77 12.42 -6.17 -6.17
N VAL A 78 11.74 -5.37 -5.35
CA VAL A 78 10.70 -4.43 -5.80
C VAL A 78 11.27 -3.41 -6.79
N LYS A 79 10.39 -2.80 -7.60
CA LYS A 79 10.69 -1.80 -8.64
C LYS A 79 9.62 -0.70 -8.60
N PRO A 80 9.89 0.53 -9.11
CA PRO A 80 8.90 1.61 -9.10
C PRO A 80 7.53 1.23 -9.71
N TYR A 81 7.50 0.45 -10.79
CA TYR A 81 6.24 0.03 -11.42
C TYR A 81 5.41 -0.96 -10.58
N HIS A 82 5.99 -1.63 -9.57
CA HIS A 82 5.22 -2.48 -8.66
C HIS A 82 4.29 -1.67 -7.73
N TYR A 83 4.63 -0.42 -7.41
CA TYR A 83 3.79 0.41 -6.53
C TYR A 83 2.44 0.75 -7.21
N ALA A 84 2.44 1.08 -8.50
CA ALA A 84 1.19 1.30 -9.24
C ALA A 84 0.28 0.06 -9.24
N VAL A 85 0.87 -1.13 -9.39
CA VAL A 85 0.18 -2.43 -9.32
C VAL A 85 -0.39 -2.70 -7.92
N ILE A 86 0.44 -2.55 -6.88
CA ILE A 86 0.06 -2.77 -5.48
C ILE A 86 -1.05 -1.79 -5.05
N GLY A 87 -0.95 -0.52 -5.46
CA GLY A 87 -1.97 0.50 -5.20
C GLY A 87 -3.32 0.13 -5.80
N ALA A 88 -3.36 -0.22 -7.09
CA ALA A 88 -4.60 -0.62 -7.76
C ALA A 88 -5.28 -1.81 -7.05
N VAL A 89 -4.52 -2.88 -6.75
CA VAL A 89 -5.05 -4.07 -6.04
C VAL A 89 -5.52 -3.71 -4.63
N LEU A 90 -4.83 -2.83 -3.91
CA LEU A 90 -5.20 -2.42 -2.56
C LEU A 90 -6.53 -1.65 -2.54
N ILE A 91 -6.66 -0.64 -3.41
CA ILE A 91 -7.85 0.20 -3.51
C ILE A 91 -9.06 -0.64 -3.93
N ASP A 92 -8.90 -1.55 -4.88
CA ASP A 92 -9.97 -2.45 -5.29
C ASP A 92 -10.30 -3.51 -4.21
N THR A 93 -9.32 -4.01 -3.45
CA THR A 93 -9.59 -4.87 -2.28
C THR A 93 -10.42 -4.13 -1.23
N PHE A 94 -10.15 -2.83 -1.01
CA PHE A 94 -10.99 -2.02 -0.12
C PHE A 94 -12.39 -1.78 -0.69
N ALA A 95 -12.52 -1.59 -2.01
CA ALA A 95 -13.82 -1.49 -2.67
C ALA A 95 -14.66 -2.77 -2.50
N ASP A 96 -14.07 -3.95 -2.72
CA ASP A 96 -14.73 -5.25 -2.58
C ASP A 96 -15.22 -5.49 -1.13
N ILE A 97 -14.44 -5.09 -0.12
CA ILE A 97 -14.75 -5.33 1.30
C ILE A 97 -15.72 -4.31 1.87
N LEU A 98 -15.67 -3.05 1.42
CA LEU A 98 -16.52 -1.96 1.92
C LEU A 98 -17.81 -1.78 1.12
N ALA A 99 -17.87 -2.25 -0.13
CA ALA A 99 -19.02 -2.13 -1.02
C ALA A 99 -19.61 -0.71 -1.03
N ASP A 100 -20.89 -0.54 -0.65
CA ASP A 100 -21.59 0.75 -0.60
C ASP A 100 -20.93 1.78 0.34
N CYS A 101 -20.11 1.34 1.31
CA CYS A 101 -19.34 2.24 2.17
C CYS A 101 -18.07 2.80 1.50
N PHE A 102 -17.65 2.29 0.34
CA PHE A 102 -16.51 2.80 -0.44
C PHE A 102 -16.94 3.95 -1.37
N THR A 103 -17.46 5.02 -0.78
CA THR A 103 -17.91 6.21 -1.52
C THR A 103 -16.79 6.83 -2.36
N PRO A 104 -17.08 7.58 -3.45
CA PRO A 104 -16.05 8.18 -4.28
C PRO A 104 -15.01 9.03 -3.52
N ALA A 105 -15.47 9.85 -2.56
CA ALA A 105 -14.58 10.62 -1.67
C ALA A 105 -13.77 9.74 -0.68
N THR A 106 -14.24 8.52 -0.39
CA THR A 106 -13.46 7.54 0.38
C THR A 106 -12.39 6.89 -0.49
N ARG A 107 -12.71 6.53 -1.74
CA ARG A 107 -11.76 6.03 -2.74
C ARG A 107 -10.65 7.05 -2.99
N GLU A 108 -11.00 8.28 -3.35
CA GLU A 108 -10.08 9.40 -3.60
C GLU A 108 -9.12 9.63 -2.41
N ALA A 109 -9.64 9.65 -1.18
CA ALA A 109 -8.83 9.82 0.02
C ALA A 109 -7.88 8.64 0.31
N TRP A 110 -8.19 7.42 -0.15
CA TRP A 110 -7.25 6.29 -0.07
C TRP A 110 -6.23 6.32 -1.21
N GLU A 111 -6.65 6.65 -2.43
CA GLU A 111 -5.79 6.77 -3.62
C GLU A 111 -4.72 7.85 -3.41
N ALA A 112 -5.09 9.02 -2.87
CA ALA A 112 -4.15 10.10 -2.54
C ALA A 112 -3.11 9.69 -1.48
N VAL A 113 -3.56 9.04 -0.39
CA VAL A 113 -2.70 8.61 0.72
C VAL A 113 -1.75 7.49 0.29
N TYR A 114 -2.22 6.58 -0.58
CA TYR A 114 -1.33 5.59 -1.21
C TYR A 114 -0.30 6.27 -2.12
N ALA A 115 -0.71 7.23 -2.95
CA ALA A 115 0.17 7.93 -3.87
C ALA A 115 1.26 8.74 -3.15
N GLU A 116 0.93 9.45 -2.07
CA GLU A 116 1.92 10.18 -1.25
C GLU A 116 2.93 9.22 -0.62
N THR A 117 2.45 8.12 -0.02
CA THR A 117 3.28 7.09 0.62
C THR A 117 4.22 6.42 -0.40
N ALA A 118 3.68 6.03 -1.56
CA ALA A 118 4.46 5.45 -2.65
C ALA A 118 5.46 6.47 -3.23
N GLY A 119 5.10 7.75 -3.34
CA GLY A 119 5.97 8.83 -3.78
C GLY A 119 7.20 8.99 -2.89
N VAL A 120 7.00 9.08 -1.57
CA VAL A 120 8.09 9.12 -0.57
C VAL A 120 8.99 7.89 -0.70
N MET A 121 8.40 6.69 -0.74
CA MET A 121 9.17 5.44 -0.85
C MET A 121 9.94 5.33 -2.18
N ILE A 122 9.37 5.82 -3.30
CA ILE A 122 10.03 5.80 -4.61
C ILE A 122 11.17 6.82 -4.67
N ALA A 123 10.98 8.03 -4.12
CA ALA A 123 12.00 9.07 -4.11
C ALA A 123 13.26 8.64 -3.34
N ASP A 124 13.09 8.09 -2.14
CA ASP A 124 14.21 7.63 -1.29
C ASP A 124 14.92 6.39 -1.85
N ALA A 125 14.17 5.41 -2.39
CA ALA A 125 14.75 4.19 -2.94
C ALA A 125 15.31 4.34 -4.37
N TYR A 126 14.78 5.27 -5.16
CA TYR A 126 15.09 5.47 -6.57
C TYR A 126 15.19 6.96 -6.92
N PRO A 127 16.17 7.72 -6.36
CA PRO A 127 16.27 9.17 -6.60
C PRO A 127 16.43 9.56 -8.08
N ALA A 128 16.94 8.65 -8.94
CA ALA A 128 16.99 8.85 -10.39
C ALA A 128 15.63 8.68 -11.10
N ALA A 129 14.63 8.07 -10.46
CA ALA A 129 13.27 7.89 -10.99
C ALA A 129 12.30 8.98 -10.50
N ALA A 130 12.65 9.76 -9.47
CA ALA A 130 11.84 10.87 -8.98
C ALA A 130 11.52 11.90 -10.09
N GLY A 131 12.48 12.16 -10.98
CA GLY A 131 12.32 13.03 -12.16
C GLY A 131 11.43 12.49 -13.28
N LEU A 132 10.76 11.33 -13.09
CA LEU A 132 9.74 10.80 -14.02
C LEU A 132 8.31 10.93 -13.47
N PHE A 133 8.14 11.45 -12.24
CA PHE A 133 6.85 11.66 -11.58
C PHE A 133 6.59 13.13 -11.23
N ASP A 134 7.24 14.06 -11.93
CA ASP A 134 6.89 15.48 -11.89
C ASP A 134 5.65 15.73 -12.77
N PRO A 135 4.50 16.16 -12.21
CA PRO A 135 3.28 16.42 -12.97
C PRO A 135 3.31 17.76 -13.75
N GLY A 136 4.43 18.49 -13.74
CA GLY A 136 4.59 19.82 -14.34
C GLY A 136 5.36 19.90 -15.67
N SER A 137 5.55 18.78 -16.39
CA SER A 137 6.26 18.70 -17.69
C SER A 137 5.32 18.56 -18.90
#